data_AF-A0A1W2APS6-F1
#
_entry.id   AF-A0A1W2APS6-F1
#
_cell.length_a   1.000
_cell.length_b   1.000
_cell.length_c   1.000
_cell.angle_alpha   90.00
_cell.angle_beta   90.00
_cell.angle_gamma   90.00
#
_symmetry.space_group_name_H-M   'P 1'
#
loop_
_entity.id
_entity.type
_entity.pdbx_description
1 polymer ?
#
loop_
_entity_poly.entity_id
_entity_poly.type
_entity_poly.pdbx_seq_one_letter_code
_entity_poly.pdbx_strand_id
1 'polypeptide(L)'
;MIKIYLGGAMFDLPNVRYNLQLAAEIRALGFDVYCPNENKEINDKGRVDITPERIYDADVEQLLSSNIFLCQVSEDSGTMWEAGFMDCLSRHVDPRRYLGVIGLATDIRLATRPNPERSGIDNLAFAINGLITGGLKRSLGCYTTEEALFARLREIRAEVEGR
;
A
#
# COMPACT_ATOMS: atom_id res chain seq x y z
N MET A 1 -15.13 -11.62 4.25
CA MET A 1 -14.92 -10.19 3.95
C MET A 1 -13.47 -10.03 3.53
N ILE A 2 -13.19 -9.24 2.48
CA ILE A 2 -11.81 -9.03 2.02
C ILE A 2 -11.11 -8.07 3.00
N LYS A 3 -9.97 -8.49 3.56
CA LYS A 3 -9.14 -7.68 4.45
C LYS A 3 -8.01 -7.00 3.69
N ILE A 4 -7.83 -5.70 3.93
CA ILE A 4 -6.79 -4.86 3.33
C ILE A 4 -5.84 -4.41 4.44
N TYR A 5 -4.54 -4.62 4.25
CA TYR A 5 -3.51 -3.92 5.00
C TYR A 5 -3.22 -2.59 4.31
N LEU A 6 -3.37 -1.46 5.01
CA LEU A 6 -3.07 -0.13 4.51
C LEU A 6 -1.64 0.28 4.90
N GLY A 7 -0.73 0.16 3.95
CA GLY A 7 0.66 0.62 4.07
C GLY A 7 0.83 2.05 3.56
N GLY A 8 1.68 2.80 4.24
CA GLY A 8 2.06 4.17 3.91
C GLY A 8 2.89 4.78 5.02
N ALA A 9 3.59 5.87 4.72
CA ALA A 9 4.31 6.62 5.73
C ALA A 9 3.37 6.95 6.91
N MET A 10 3.88 6.86 8.13
CA MET A 10 3.09 7.08 9.34
C MET A 10 3.83 7.96 10.38
N PHE A 11 4.81 8.72 9.92
CA PHE A 11 5.78 9.39 10.76
C PHE A 11 5.35 10.79 11.19
N ASP A 12 4.52 11.46 10.39
CA ASP A 12 4.07 12.82 10.64
C ASP A 12 2.54 12.95 10.60
N LEU A 13 2.05 14.08 11.13
CA LEU A 13 0.62 14.32 11.32
C LEU A 13 -0.18 14.33 9.99
N PRO A 14 0.31 14.94 8.89
CA PRO A 14 -0.38 14.83 7.60
C PRO A 14 -0.57 13.39 7.14
N ASN A 15 0.48 12.58 7.18
CA ASN A 15 0.42 11.18 6.78
C ASN A 15 -0.55 10.39 7.67
N VAL A 16 -0.47 10.54 9.00
CA VAL A 16 -1.39 9.86 9.93
C VAL A 16 -2.86 10.23 9.63
N ARG A 17 -3.15 11.51 9.43
CA ARG A 17 -4.53 11.96 9.12
C ARG A 17 -5.03 11.37 7.81
N TYR A 18 -4.18 11.37 6.79
CA TYR A 18 -4.51 10.84 5.49
C TYR A 18 -4.76 9.32 5.55
N ASN A 19 -3.90 8.55 6.23
CA ASN A 19 -4.07 7.11 6.41
C ASN A 19 -5.39 6.77 7.11
N LEU A 20 -5.75 7.51 8.16
CA LEU A 20 -7.00 7.30 8.89
C LEU A 20 -8.24 7.63 8.04
N GLN A 21 -8.19 8.72 7.27
CA GLN A 21 -9.25 9.06 6.33
C GLN A 21 -9.42 7.99 5.26
N LEU A 22 -8.33 7.60 4.60
CA LEU A 22 -8.32 6.59 3.55
C LEU A 22 -8.82 5.24 4.06
N ALA A 23 -8.42 4.83 5.27
CA ALA A 23 -8.94 3.61 5.91
C ALA A 23 -10.45 3.68 6.13
N ALA A 24 -10.99 4.80 6.61
CA ALA A 24 -12.42 4.98 6.81
C ALA A 24 -13.21 4.93 5.49
N GLU A 25 -12.70 5.56 4.44
CA GLU A 25 -13.30 5.53 3.11
C GLU A 25 -13.31 4.13 2.52
N ILE A 26 -12.20 3.39 2.60
CA ILE A 26 -12.12 2.01 2.14
C ILE A 26 -13.06 1.08 2.93
N ARG A 27 -13.19 1.29 4.25
CA ARG A 27 -14.19 0.56 5.07
C ARG A 27 -15.61 0.86 4.63
N ALA A 28 -15.92 2.10 4.28
CA ALA A 28 -17.23 2.49 3.75
C ALA A 28 -17.52 1.82 2.39
N LEU A 29 -16.49 1.39 1.65
CA LEU A 29 -16.65 0.54 0.46
C LEU A 29 -16.99 -0.92 0.79
N GLY A 30 -16.95 -1.35 2.06
CA GLY A 30 -17.30 -2.70 2.50
C GLY A 30 -16.11 -3.66 2.67
N PHE A 31 -14.91 -3.13 2.87
CA PHE A 31 -13.71 -3.92 3.21
C PHE A 31 -13.44 -3.92 4.71
N ASP A 32 -12.79 -4.98 5.19
CA ASP A 32 -12.06 -4.92 6.46
C ASP A 32 -10.71 -4.28 6.20
N VAL A 33 -10.27 -3.34 7.05
CA VAL A 33 -9.03 -2.59 6.85
C VAL A 33 -8.23 -2.59 8.13
N TYR A 34 -6.99 -3.07 8.06
CA TYR A 34 -5.97 -2.84 9.07
C TYR A 34 -5.18 -1.58 8.70
N CYS A 35 -5.16 -0.60 9.61
CA CYS A 35 -4.35 0.61 9.49
C CYS A 35 -3.36 0.67 10.65
N PRO A 36 -2.03 0.62 10.41
CA PRO A 36 -1.01 0.63 11.47
C PRO A 36 -1.16 1.80 12.45
N ASN A 37 -1.65 2.95 11.98
CA ASN A 37 -1.90 4.13 12.82
C ASN A 37 -2.91 3.90 13.96
N GLU A 38 -3.75 2.87 13.87
CA GLU A 38 -4.75 2.53 14.88
C GLU A 38 -4.23 1.48 15.89
N ASN A 39 -3.08 0.85 15.63
CA ASN A 39 -2.48 -0.14 16.50
C ASN A 39 -1.81 0.52 17.72
N LYS A 40 -2.55 0.58 18.83
CA LYS A 40 -2.08 1.19 20.08
C LYS A 40 -1.09 0.32 20.85
N GLU A 41 -1.04 -0.99 20.63
CA GLU A 41 -0.17 -1.87 21.42
C GLU A 41 1.29 -1.75 21.02
N ILE A 42 1.57 -1.71 19.71
CA ILE A 42 2.92 -1.59 19.16
C ILE A 42 3.36 -0.12 19.05
N ASN A 43 2.45 0.81 18.77
CA ASN A 43 2.78 2.23 18.60
C ASN A 43 2.74 3.07 19.88
N ASP A 44 2.50 2.47 21.04
CA ASP A 44 2.57 3.18 22.32
C ASP A 44 3.99 3.70 22.59
N LYS A 45 4.17 5.02 22.45
CA LYS A 45 5.47 5.69 22.66
C LYS A 45 5.86 5.77 24.14
N GLY A 46 4.98 5.39 25.06
CA GLY A 46 5.29 5.23 26.48
C GLY A 46 5.93 3.87 26.81
N ARG A 47 5.92 2.91 25.88
CA ARG A 47 6.51 1.59 26.09
C ARG A 47 7.99 1.56 25.71
N VAL A 48 8.77 0.89 26.55
CA VAL A 48 10.24 0.75 26.41
C VAL A 48 10.67 -0.63 25.90
N ASP A 49 9.73 -1.57 25.79
CA ASP A 49 9.97 -2.95 25.38
C ASP A 49 9.61 -3.22 23.91
N ILE A 50 9.34 -2.16 23.13
CA ILE A 50 9.11 -2.23 21.69
C ILE A 50 10.46 -2.30 20.98
N THR A 51 10.76 -3.43 20.37
CA THR A 51 11.97 -3.67 19.57
C THR A 51 11.63 -3.76 18.07
N PRO A 52 12.61 -3.58 17.17
CA PRO A 52 12.39 -3.76 15.73
C PRO A 52 11.83 -5.14 15.36
N GLU A 53 12.25 -6.20 16.03
CA GLU A 53 11.75 -7.57 15.80
C GLU A 53 10.26 -7.68 16.16
N ARG A 54 9.83 -7.06 17.26
CA ARG A 54 8.41 -7.07 17.64
C ARG A 54 7.54 -6.27 16.68
N ILE A 55 8.06 -5.17 16.15
CA ILE A 55 7.37 -4.40 15.11
C ILE A 55 7.24 -5.27 13.85
N TYR A 56 8.34 -5.87 13.40
CA TYR A 56 8.36 -6.75 12.24
C TYR A 56 7.37 -7.91 12.37
N ASP A 57 7.39 -8.64 13.49
CA ASP A 57 6.51 -9.77 13.72
C ASP A 57 5.03 -9.36 13.72
N ALA A 58 4.72 -8.22 14.35
CA ALA A 58 3.36 -7.68 14.38
C ALA A 58 2.86 -7.25 12.98
N ASP A 59 3.70 -6.57 12.19
CA ASP A 59 3.33 -6.16 10.83
C ASP A 59 3.20 -7.36 9.90
N VAL A 60 4.09 -8.34 10.00
CA VAL A 60 4.01 -9.60 9.24
C VAL A 60 2.76 -10.40 9.59
N GLU A 61 2.37 -10.47 10.86
CA GLU A 61 1.11 -11.12 11.26
C GLU A 61 -0.10 -10.47 10.56
N GLN A 62 -0.13 -9.14 10.52
CA GLN A 62 -1.22 -8.40 9.89
C GLN A 62 -1.21 -8.56 8.36
N LEU A 63 -0.04 -8.58 7.72
CA LEU A 63 0.10 -8.91 6.29
C LEU A 63 -0.41 -10.33 5.99
N LEU A 64 -0.01 -11.33 6.77
CA LEU A 64 -0.40 -12.74 6.58
C LEU A 64 -1.90 -12.95 6.78
N SER A 65 -2.55 -12.11 7.60
CA SER A 65 -4.00 -12.12 7.80
C SER A 65 -4.80 -11.38 6.72
N SER A 66 -4.14 -10.59 5.87
CA SER A 66 -4.77 -9.74 4.87
C SER A 66 -4.82 -10.40 3.49
N ASN A 67 -5.80 -10.02 2.67
CA ASN A 67 -5.94 -10.50 1.30
C ASN A 67 -5.23 -9.56 0.30
N ILE A 68 -5.22 -8.27 0.58
CA ILE A 68 -4.65 -7.22 -0.28
C ILE A 68 -3.71 -6.37 0.59
N PHE A 69 -2.56 -5.99 0.03
CA PHE A 69 -1.77 -4.87 0.53
C PHE A 69 -2.04 -3.64 -0.33
N LEU A 70 -2.48 -2.56 0.29
CA LEU A 70 -2.63 -1.26 -0.36
C LEU A 70 -1.49 -0.37 0.09
N CYS A 71 -0.65 0.09 -0.83
CA CYS A 71 0.42 1.01 -0.51
C CYS A 71 0.19 2.41 -1.07
N GLN A 72 0.36 3.41 -0.21
CA GLN A 72 0.71 4.75 -0.69
C GLN A 72 2.13 4.71 -1.23
N VAL A 73 2.25 4.86 -2.55
CA VAL A 73 3.52 4.78 -3.26
C VAL A 73 4.35 5.98 -2.87
N SER A 74 5.37 5.71 -2.05
CA SER A 74 6.26 6.70 -1.46
C SER A 74 7.67 6.09 -1.29
N GLU A 75 8.64 6.91 -0.89
CA GLU A 75 10.01 6.47 -0.56
C GLU A 75 10.11 5.81 0.83
N ASP A 76 8.98 5.44 1.46
CA ASP A 76 9.01 4.69 2.71
C ASP A 76 9.46 3.25 2.48
N SER A 77 10.69 2.96 2.91
CA SER A 77 11.28 1.63 2.84
C SER A 77 10.48 0.55 3.57
N GLY A 78 9.75 0.89 4.65
CA GLY A 78 8.88 -0.05 5.36
C GLY A 78 7.73 -0.50 4.46
N THR A 79 6.93 0.47 3.99
CA THR A 79 5.83 0.22 3.04
C THR A 79 6.30 -0.55 1.79
N MET A 80 7.48 -0.24 1.26
CA MET A 80 8.01 -0.94 0.06
C MET A 80 8.46 -2.38 0.36
N TRP A 81 9.00 -2.65 1.56
CA TRP A 81 9.31 -4.00 2.01
C TRP A 81 8.04 -4.87 2.10
N GLU A 82 6.99 -4.31 2.70
CA GLU A 82 5.68 -4.96 2.85
C GLU A 82 5.02 -5.24 1.49
N ALA A 83 5.15 -4.31 0.53
CA ALA A 83 4.70 -4.52 -0.85
C ALA A 83 5.40 -5.73 -1.48
N GLY A 84 6.73 -5.82 -1.36
CA GLY A 84 7.50 -6.97 -1.87
C GLY A 84 7.09 -8.28 -1.21
N PHE A 85 6.82 -8.26 0.10
CA PHE A 85 6.35 -9.43 0.84
C PHE A 85 4.98 -9.91 0.36
N MET A 86 3.99 -9.02 0.27
CA MET A 86 2.65 -9.38 -0.22
C MET A 86 2.67 -9.81 -1.70
N ASP A 87 3.54 -9.22 -2.51
CA ASP A 87 3.75 -9.63 -3.89
C ASP A 87 4.24 -11.09 -3.98
N CYS A 88 5.21 -11.47 -3.14
CA CYS A 88 5.67 -12.85 -3.03
C CYS A 88 4.53 -13.80 -2.61
N LEU A 89 3.77 -13.43 -1.58
CA LEU A 89 2.64 -14.23 -1.10
C LEU A 89 1.60 -14.50 -2.19
N SER A 90 1.23 -13.46 -2.95
CA SER A 90 0.20 -13.53 -4.00
C SER A 90 0.63 -14.27 -5.25
N ARG A 91 1.93 -14.30 -5.58
CA ARG A 91 2.43 -14.98 -6.79
C ARG A 91 2.96 -16.37 -6.55
N HIS A 92 3.57 -16.60 -5.39
CA HIS A 92 4.43 -17.76 -5.18
C HIS A 92 4.01 -18.64 -4.00
N VAL A 93 3.11 -18.16 -3.12
CA VAL A 93 2.70 -18.92 -1.94
C VAL A 93 1.25 -19.40 -2.05
N ASP A 94 0.28 -18.49 -2.07
CA ASP A 94 -1.14 -18.84 -2.20
C ASP A 94 -1.94 -17.72 -2.91
N PRO A 95 -2.01 -17.77 -4.26
CA PRO A 95 -2.74 -16.79 -5.06
C PRO A 95 -4.25 -16.78 -4.85
N ARG A 96 -4.81 -17.80 -4.18
CA ARG A 96 -6.25 -17.84 -3.85
C ARG A 96 -6.55 -17.06 -2.57
N ARG A 97 -5.60 -17.05 -1.63
CA ARG A 97 -5.70 -16.31 -0.37
C ARG A 97 -5.24 -14.86 -0.50
N TYR A 98 -4.08 -14.66 -1.13
CA TYR A 98 -3.42 -13.37 -1.28
C TYR A 98 -3.68 -12.86 -2.70
N LEU A 99 -4.50 -11.83 -2.81
CA LEU A 99 -4.97 -11.30 -4.09
C LEU A 99 -3.93 -10.39 -4.76
N GLY A 100 -3.05 -9.77 -3.97
CA GLY A 100 -1.93 -8.99 -4.48
C GLY A 100 -1.78 -7.62 -3.82
N VAL A 101 -1.10 -6.75 -4.57
CA VAL A 101 -0.70 -5.41 -4.14
C VAL A 101 -1.31 -4.36 -5.06
N ILE A 102 -1.89 -3.33 -4.46
CA ILE A 102 -2.46 -2.18 -5.17
C ILE A 102 -1.81 -0.88 -4.69
N GLY A 103 -1.37 -0.04 -5.63
CA GLY A 103 -0.68 1.21 -5.32
C GLY A 103 -1.54 2.45 -5.51
N LEU A 104 -1.37 3.45 -4.63
CA LEU A 104 -1.87 4.80 -4.77
C LEU A 104 -0.70 5.80 -4.87
N ALA A 105 -0.53 6.44 -6.02
CA ALA A 105 0.55 7.36 -6.34
C ALA A 105 0.01 8.78 -6.63
N THR A 106 -0.17 9.58 -5.58
CA THR A 106 -0.80 10.91 -5.66
C THR A 106 0.16 12.05 -5.98
N ASP A 107 1.44 11.75 -6.27
CA ASP A 107 2.40 12.77 -6.69
C ASP A 107 1.97 13.40 -8.03
N ILE A 108 1.49 14.64 -7.95
CA ILE A 108 0.99 15.40 -9.10
C ILE A 108 2.03 15.57 -10.21
N ARG A 109 3.33 15.44 -9.89
CA ARG A 109 4.42 15.57 -10.87
C ARG A 109 4.42 14.42 -11.87
N LEU A 110 3.84 13.26 -11.51
CA LEU A 110 3.72 12.09 -12.39
C LEU A 110 2.87 12.36 -13.65
N ALA A 111 2.04 13.41 -13.63
CA ALA A 111 1.28 13.84 -14.81
C ALA A 111 2.14 14.54 -15.87
N THR A 112 3.35 14.97 -15.51
CA THR A 112 4.23 15.71 -16.42
C THR A 112 5.01 14.76 -17.30
N ARG A 113 4.93 14.95 -18.62
CA ARG A 113 5.72 14.16 -19.58
C ARG A 113 7.19 14.62 -19.50
N PRO A 114 8.16 13.71 -19.29
CA PRO A 114 9.57 14.07 -19.37
C PRO A 114 9.96 14.43 -20.80
N ASN A 115 10.98 15.27 -20.94
CA ASN A 115 11.52 15.62 -22.24
C ASN A 115 12.42 14.47 -22.74
N PRO A 116 12.13 13.82 -23.88
CA PRO A 116 12.95 12.71 -24.39
C PRO A 116 14.38 13.12 -24.76
N GLU A 117 14.67 14.41 -24.92
CA GLU A 117 15.99 14.94 -25.30
C GLU A 117 16.85 15.35 -24.10
N ARG A 118 16.33 15.27 -22.88
CA ARG A 118 17.06 15.66 -21.65
C ARG A 118 17.33 14.44 -20.78
N SER A 119 18.32 14.54 -19.89
CA SER A 119 18.63 13.49 -18.90
C SER A 119 19.14 14.08 -17.59
N GLY A 120 19.30 13.24 -16.57
CA GLY A 120 19.81 13.65 -15.27
C GLY A 120 18.89 14.65 -14.56
N ILE A 121 19.49 15.61 -13.85
CA ILE A 121 18.77 16.65 -13.09
C ILE A 121 18.03 17.65 -14.00
N ASP A 122 18.37 17.69 -15.29
CA ASP A 122 17.76 18.59 -16.28
C ASP A 122 16.48 18.00 -16.92
N ASN A 123 16.14 16.77 -16.55
CA ASN A 123 14.90 16.11 -16.95
C ASN A 123 14.08 15.71 -15.72
N LEU A 124 12.78 15.58 -15.93
CA LEU A 124 11.91 14.99 -14.92
C LEU A 124 12.22 13.49 -14.86
N ALA A 125 12.88 13.06 -13.80
CA ALA A 125 12.90 11.64 -13.48
C ALA A 125 11.45 11.22 -13.14
N PHE A 126 10.95 10.14 -13.76
CA PHE A 126 9.77 9.44 -13.26
C PHE A 126 10.11 8.97 -11.84
N ALA A 127 9.80 9.77 -10.82
CA ALA A 127 10.39 9.60 -9.49
C ALA A 127 9.64 8.55 -8.66
N ILE A 128 9.46 7.35 -9.23
CA ILE A 128 9.10 6.13 -8.50
C ILE A 128 9.98 5.00 -9.02
N ASN A 129 10.55 4.23 -8.11
CA ASN A 129 11.39 3.08 -8.42
C ASN A 129 10.72 2.12 -9.44
N GLY A 130 11.47 1.75 -10.49
CA GLY A 130 11.00 0.87 -11.58
C GLY A 130 10.61 -0.54 -11.13
N LEU A 131 11.26 -1.07 -10.10
CA LEU A 131 10.91 -2.36 -9.50
C LEU A 131 9.53 -2.30 -8.84
N ILE A 132 9.28 -1.22 -8.11
CA ILE A 132 8.01 -0.97 -7.43
C ILE A 132 6.89 -0.78 -8.44
N THR A 133 7.05 0.15 -9.39
CA THR A 133 6.03 0.39 -10.42
C THR A 133 5.77 -0.84 -11.28
N GLY A 134 6.80 -1.59 -11.66
CA GLY A 134 6.66 -2.84 -12.39
C GLY A 134 5.90 -3.91 -11.59
N GLY A 135 6.22 -4.07 -10.30
CA GLY A 135 5.55 -5.00 -9.40
C GLY A 135 4.06 -4.69 -9.24
N LEU A 136 3.72 -3.43 -8.96
CA LEU A 136 2.34 -2.97 -8.81
C LEU A 136 1.53 -3.19 -10.10
N LYS A 137 2.08 -2.83 -11.27
CA LYS A 137 1.41 -3.02 -12.57
C LYS A 137 1.21 -4.49 -12.95
N ARG A 138 2.06 -5.38 -12.44
CA ARG A 138 1.94 -6.84 -12.61
C ARG A 138 0.99 -7.49 -11.59
N SER A 139 0.63 -6.77 -10.54
CA SER A 139 -0.28 -7.19 -9.49
C SER A 139 -1.67 -6.55 -9.70
N LEU A 140 -2.21 -5.80 -8.75
CA LEU A 140 -3.55 -5.21 -8.84
C LEU A 140 -3.59 -3.81 -9.45
N GLY A 141 -2.43 -3.24 -9.78
CA GLY A 141 -2.31 -1.93 -10.44
C GLY A 141 -1.73 -0.82 -9.56
N CYS A 142 -1.46 0.32 -10.19
CA CYS A 142 -1.03 1.55 -9.52
C CYS A 142 -1.88 2.71 -10.06
N TYR A 143 -2.55 3.42 -9.16
CA TYR A 143 -3.56 4.42 -9.46
C TYR A 143 -3.12 5.78 -8.95
N THR A 144 -3.44 6.84 -9.68
CA THR A 144 -2.99 8.21 -9.34
C THR A 144 -4.05 9.05 -8.63
N THR A 145 -5.27 8.51 -8.46
CA THR A 145 -6.35 9.15 -7.72
C THR A 145 -7.11 8.13 -6.87
N GLU A 146 -7.74 8.60 -5.81
CA GLU A 146 -8.58 7.79 -4.92
C GLU A 146 -9.80 7.22 -5.66
N GLU A 147 -10.41 7.99 -6.56
CA GLU A 147 -11.59 7.54 -7.31
C GLU A 147 -11.25 6.33 -8.18
N ALA A 148 -10.10 6.36 -8.88
CA ALA A 148 -9.65 5.27 -9.73
C ALA A 148 -9.28 4.03 -8.90
N LEU A 149 -8.60 4.23 -7.76
CA LEU A 149 -8.30 3.19 -6.80
C LEU A 149 -9.59 2.53 -6.26
N PHE A 150 -10.56 3.34 -5.82
CA PHE A 150 -11.82 2.86 -5.27
C PHE A 150 -12.68 2.15 -6.31
N ALA A 151 -12.66 2.61 -7.57
CA ALA A 151 -13.27 1.88 -8.67
C ALA A 151 -12.65 0.48 -8.80
N ARG A 152 -11.32 0.39 -8.82
CA ARG A 152 -10.65 -0.92 -8.91
C ARG A 152 -10.94 -1.82 -7.72
N LEU A 153 -10.95 -1.29 -6.49
CA LEU A 153 -11.31 -2.08 -5.30
C LEU A 153 -12.71 -2.69 -5.44
N ARG A 154 -13.71 -1.92 -5.91
CA ARG A 154 -15.06 -2.45 -6.15
C ARG A 154 -15.08 -3.57 -7.19
N GLU A 155 -14.31 -3.42 -8.27
CA GLU A 155 -14.15 -4.48 -9.28
C GLU A 155 -13.57 -5.75 -8.68
N ILE A 156 -12.46 -5.64 -7.93
CA ILE A 156 -11.82 -6.78 -7.25
C ILE A 156 -12.82 -7.49 -6.33
N ARG A 157 -13.60 -6.73 -5.55
CA ARG A 157 -14.60 -7.34 -4.66
C ARG A 157 -15.63 -8.12 -5.46
N ALA A 158 -16.18 -7.53 -6.53
CA ALA A 158 -17.14 -8.21 -7.39
C ALA A 158 -16.56 -9.46 -8.05
N GLU A 159 -15.29 -9.41 -8.49
CA GLU A 159 -14.56 -10.56 -9.04
C GLU A 159 -14.38 -11.70 -8.03
N VAL A 160 -14.27 -11.40 -6.73
CA VAL A 160 -14.12 -12.41 -5.67
C VAL A 160 -15.46 -12.94 -5.19
N GLU A 161 -16.48 -12.08 -5.06
CA GLU A 161 -17.83 -12.47 -4.64
C GLU A 161 -18.59 -13.27 -5.72
N GLY A 162 -18.22 -13.10 -6.99
CA GLY A 162 -18.76 -13.87 -8.10
C GLY A 162 -18.10 -15.23 -8.36
N ARG A 163 -17.09 -15.62 -7.56
CA ARG A 163 -16.36 -16.90 -7.68
C ARG A 163 -16.98 -18.01 -6.84
#